data_AF-A0A101PBN7-F1
#
_entry.id   AF-A0A101PBN7-F1
#
_cell.length_a   1.000
_cell.length_b   1.000
_cell.length_c   1.000
_cell.angle_alpha   90.00
_cell.angle_beta   90.00
_cell.angle_gamma   90.00
#
_symmetry.space_group_name_H-M   'P 1'
#
loop_
_entity.id
_entity.type
_entity.pdbx_description
1 polymer ?
#
loop_
_entity_poly.entity_id
_entity_poly.type
_entity_poly.pdbx_seq_one_letter_code
_entity_poly.pdbx_strand_id
1 'polypeptide(L)'
;MIAGRGPSPALVLALVQRLPDTSLTVALASGGREHFGWGVDRHMAADIFDAVNQNTRATGQWGKGKAPKIPPFPRPQIKAKAKPKAGKRAASVAAIYKHFQRR
;
A
#
# COMPACT_ATOMS: atom_id res chain seq x y z
N MET A 1 -4.72 -23.57 -26.80
CA MET A 1 -3.32 -23.93 -26.47
C MET A 1 -2.56 -22.62 -26.23
N ILE A 2 -2.35 -22.21 -24.97
CA ILE A 2 -1.58 -21.00 -24.64
C ILE A 2 -0.12 -21.43 -24.43
N ALA A 3 0.82 -20.77 -25.11
CA ALA A 3 2.23 -21.14 -25.29
C ALA A 3 2.93 -21.69 -24.01
N GLY A 4 3.23 -22.99 -24.04
CA GLY A 4 3.73 -23.78 -22.90
C GLY A 4 5.24 -23.70 -22.65
N ARG A 5 5.75 -22.55 -22.19
CA ARG A 5 7.08 -22.46 -21.55
C ARG A 5 7.11 -21.61 -20.27
N GLY A 6 5.94 -21.24 -19.73
CA GLY A 6 5.82 -20.46 -18.51
C GLY A 6 5.02 -21.18 -17.43
N PRO A 7 5.09 -20.73 -16.15
CA PRO A 7 4.24 -21.24 -15.09
C PRO A 7 2.76 -21.09 -15.47
N SER A 8 1.92 -22.03 -15.03
CA SER A 8 0.50 -21.99 -15.36
C SER A 8 -0.14 -20.70 -14.80
N PRO A 9 -1.08 -20.05 -15.52
CA PRO A 9 -1.75 -18.85 -15.02
C PRO A 9 -2.41 -19.05 -13.66
N ALA A 10 -2.97 -20.25 -13.42
CA ALA A 10 -3.56 -20.62 -12.14
C ALA A 10 -2.52 -20.63 -11.00
N LEU A 11 -1.32 -21.17 -11.25
CA LEU A 11 -0.23 -21.16 -10.28
C LEU A 11 0.22 -19.74 -9.95
N VAL A 12 0.39 -18.89 -10.98
CA VAL A 12 0.77 -17.48 -10.79
C VAL A 12 -0.27 -16.74 -9.95
N LEU A 13 -1.56 -16.94 -10.24
CA LEU A 13 -2.65 -16.31 -9.48
C LEU A 13 -2.66 -16.78 -8.02
N ALA A 14 -2.48 -18.07 -7.77
CA ALA A 14 -2.45 -18.63 -6.42
C ALA A 14 -1.30 -18.06 -5.58
N LEU A 15 -0.13 -17.80 -6.20
CA LEU A 15 1.01 -17.17 -5.53
C LEU A 15 0.74 -15.69 -5.21
N VAL A 16 0.13 -14.95 -6.15
CA VAL A 16 -0.23 -13.54 -5.94
C VAL A 16 -1.27 -13.38 -4.81
N GLN A 17 -2.28 -14.24 -4.77
CA GLN A 17 -3.34 -14.19 -3.76
C GLN A 17 -2.86 -14.52 -2.34
N ARG A 18 -1.72 -15.22 -2.21
CA ARG A 18 -1.12 -15.58 -0.92
C ARG A 18 -0.02 -14.63 -0.47
N LEU A 19 0.24 -13.56 -1.21
CA LEU A 19 1.18 -12.54 -0.75
C LEU A 19 0.64 -11.90 0.53
N PRO A 20 1.53 -11.56 1.49
CA PRO A 20 1.15 -10.77 2.65
C PRO A 20 0.48 -9.46 2.23
N ASP A 21 -0.43 -8.98 3.07
CA ASP A 21 -1.10 -7.68 2.93
C ASP A 21 -0.10 -6.50 2.91
N THR A 22 1.05 -6.66 3.56
CA THR A 22 2.18 -5.72 3.54
C THR A 22 2.98 -5.70 2.22
N SER A 23 2.69 -6.62 1.30
CA SER A 23 3.47 -6.78 0.06
C SER A 23 3.31 -5.61 -0.91
N LEU A 24 4.27 -5.46 -1.81
CA LEU A 24 4.25 -4.40 -2.83
C LEU A 24 3.07 -4.56 -3.79
N THR A 25 2.66 -5.78 -4.08
CA THR A 25 1.50 -6.07 -4.93
C THR A 25 0.21 -5.50 -4.31
N VAL A 26 0.01 -5.75 -3.02
CA VAL A 26 -1.16 -5.24 -2.29
C VAL A 26 -1.07 -3.71 -2.16
N ALA A 27 0.10 -3.16 -1.83
CA ALA A 27 0.30 -1.70 -1.76
C ALA A 27 -0.04 -0.98 -3.08
N LEU A 28 0.40 -1.55 -4.21
CA LEU A 28 0.08 -1.01 -5.53
C LEU A 28 -1.42 -1.10 -5.85
N ALA A 29 -2.09 -2.19 -5.45
CA ALA A 29 -3.53 -2.33 -5.57
C ALA A 29 -4.29 -1.30 -4.70
N SER A 30 -3.78 -1.02 -3.49
CA SER A 30 -4.37 -0.09 -2.52
C SER A 30 -4.16 1.39 -2.82
N GLY A 31 -3.37 1.75 -3.84
CA GLY A 31 -3.27 3.13 -4.30
C GLY A 31 -1.85 3.67 -4.48
N GLY A 32 -0.81 2.91 -4.14
CA GLY A 32 0.56 3.28 -4.47
C GLY A 32 1.64 2.64 -3.60
N ARG A 33 2.89 2.87 -3.99
CA ARG A 33 4.08 2.34 -3.30
C ARG A 33 4.22 2.83 -1.85
N GLU A 34 3.59 3.95 -1.52
CA GLU A 34 3.62 4.52 -0.17
C GLU A 34 2.90 3.63 0.84
N HIS A 35 1.99 2.75 0.39
CA HIS A 35 1.33 1.73 1.23
C HIS A 35 2.18 0.47 1.42
N PHE A 36 3.42 0.44 0.93
CA PHE A 36 4.28 -0.72 1.12
C PHE A 36 4.62 -0.89 2.60
N GLY A 37 4.47 -2.11 3.12
CA GLY A 37 4.62 -2.38 4.55
C GLY A 37 3.41 -1.98 5.40
N TRP A 38 2.36 -1.39 4.82
CA TRP A 38 1.10 -1.10 5.49
C TRP A 38 0.13 -2.27 5.35
N GLY A 39 0.17 -3.16 6.33
CA GLY A 39 -0.84 -4.20 6.51
C GLY A 39 -2.08 -3.68 7.25
N VAL A 40 -3.05 -4.57 7.39
CA VAL A 40 -4.31 -4.32 8.13
C VAL A 40 -4.01 -3.86 9.56
N ASP A 41 -3.04 -4.49 10.23
CA ASP A 41 -2.67 -4.14 11.61
C ASP A 41 -2.23 -2.68 11.75
N ARG A 42 -1.49 -2.15 10.75
CA ARG A 42 -1.01 -0.77 10.77
C ARG A 42 -2.14 0.23 10.49
N HIS A 43 -3.08 -0.15 9.63
CA HIS A 43 -4.31 0.63 9.43
C HIS A 43 -5.17 0.66 10.70
N MET A 44 -5.41 -0.48 11.33
CA MET A 44 -6.18 -0.58 12.57
C MET A 44 -5.53 0.19 13.72
N ALA A 45 -4.21 0.09 13.90
CA ALA A 45 -3.50 0.84 14.93
C ALA A 45 -3.63 2.36 14.73
N ALA A 46 -3.56 2.83 13.48
CA ALA A 46 -3.76 4.24 13.16
C ALA A 46 -5.19 4.71 13.48
N ASP A 47 -6.19 3.89 13.18
CA ASP A 47 -7.60 4.21 13.44
C ASP A 47 -7.91 4.20 14.95
N ILE A 48 -7.36 3.25 15.71
CA ILE A 48 -7.48 3.22 17.17
C ILE A 48 -6.82 4.46 17.78
N PHE A 49 -5.61 4.80 17.35
CA PHE A 49 -4.90 5.99 17.83
C PHE A 49 -5.71 7.27 17.58
N ASP A 50 -6.26 7.41 16.37
CA ASP A 50 -7.07 8.58 16.02
C ASP A 50 -8.39 8.61 16.81
N ALA A 51 -9.03 7.46 17.04
CA ALA A 51 -10.24 7.37 17.88
C ALA A 51 -9.97 7.76 19.34
N VAL A 52 -8.86 7.28 19.92
CA VAL A 52 -8.44 7.64 21.28
C VAL A 52 -8.14 9.13 21.38
N ASN A 53 -7.44 9.69 20.39
CA ASN A 53 -7.13 11.12 20.36
C ASN A 53 -8.40 11.97 20.22
N GLN A 54 -9.35 11.54 19.38
CA GLN A 54 -10.64 12.23 19.25
C GLN A 54 -11.44 12.16 20.55
N ASN A 55 -11.53 10.98 21.18
CA ASN A 55 -12.21 10.83 22.47
C ASN A 55 -11.58 11.71 23.53
N THR A 56 -10.24 11.68 23.67
CA THR A 56 -9.50 12.50 24.63
C THR A 56 -9.80 13.98 24.42
N ARG A 57 -9.73 14.47 23.18
CA ARG A 57 -10.06 15.86 22.84
C ARG A 57 -11.50 16.23 23.16
N ALA A 58 -12.44 15.30 23.02
CA ALA A 58 -13.86 15.54 23.30
C ALA A 58 -14.20 15.52 24.79
N THR A 59 -13.58 14.64 25.57
CA THR A 59 -13.92 14.39 26.98
C THR A 59 -13.00 15.10 27.98
N GLY A 60 -11.84 15.59 27.53
CA GLY A 60 -10.88 16.27 28.40
C GLY A 60 -11.40 17.58 28.99
N GLN A 61 -11.16 17.79 30.29
CA GLN A 61 -11.47 19.03 30.98
C GLN A 61 -10.40 20.09 30.66
N TRP A 62 -10.48 20.70 29.47
CA TRP A 62 -9.45 21.60 28.94
C TRP A 62 -9.44 23.02 29.54
N GLY A 63 -9.80 23.21 30.81
CA GLY A 63 -9.75 24.52 31.50
C GLY A 63 -10.24 25.72 30.66
N LYS A 64 -9.51 26.85 30.68
CA LYS A 64 -9.76 28.03 29.82
C LYS A 64 -9.04 27.95 28.45
N GLY A 65 -8.65 26.75 28.03
CA GLY A 65 -7.84 26.51 26.83
C GLY A 65 -8.57 25.71 25.76
N LYS A 66 -8.01 25.72 24.55
CA LYS A 66 -8.42 24.80 23.49
C LYS A 66 -7.79 23.43 23.73
N ALA A 67 -8.49 22.36 23.35
CA ALA A 67 -7.94 21.01 23.39
C ALA A 67 -6.58 20.93 22.65
N PRO A 68 -5.57 20.25 23.21
CA PRO A 68 -4.24 20.15 22.60
C PRO A 68 -4.31 19.50 21.21
N LYS A 69 -3.41 19.94 20.33
CA LYS A 69 -3.28 19.40 18.97
C LYS A 69 -2.35 18.19 19.02
N ILE A 70 -2.95 17.01 19.12
CA ILE A 70 -2.21 15.74 19.05
C ILE A 70 -1.85 15.47 17.58
N PRO A 71 -0.57 15.18 17.24
CA PRO A 71 -0.19 14.84 15.89
C PRO A 71 -0.89 13.55 15.45
N PRO A 72 -1.36 13.44 14.20
CA PRO A 72 -1.99 12.23 13.70
C PRO A 72 -0.97 11.09 13.59
N PHE A 73 -1.47 9.86 13.61
CA PHE A 73 -0.62 8.70 13.32
C PHE A 73 0.03 8.87 11.93
N PRO A 74 1.32 8.53 11.75
CA PRO A 74 2.01 8.70 10.46
C PRO A 74 1.39 7.77 9.42
N ARG A 75 0.44 8.24 8.62
CA ARG A 75 -0.25 7.48 7.56
C ARG A 75 0.46 7.65 6.20
N PRO A 76 0.37 6.65 5.29
CA PRO A 76 0.92 6.78 3.95
C PRO A 76 0.14 7.86 3.22
N GLN A 77 0.81 8.95 2.89
CA GLN A 77 0.19 10.04 2.14
C GLN A 77 0.25 9.70 0.67
N ILE A 78 -0.90 9.66 0.01
CA ILE A 78 -0.96 9.62 -1.45
C ILE A 78 -0.40 10.96 -1.92
N LYS A 79 0.90 11.00 -2.25
CA LYS A 79 1.46 12.14 -2.98
C LYS A 79 0.62 12.25 -4.25
N ALA A 80 -0.11 13.37 -4.39
CA ALA A 80 -0.95 13.62 -5.55
C ALA A 80 -0.15 13.25 -6.80
N LYS A 81 -0.67 12.29 -7.58
CA LYS A 81 0.07 11.69 -8.70
C LYS A 81 0.59 12.82 -9.56
N ALA A 82 1.91 13.06 -9.54
CA ALA A 82 2.54 13.90 -10.54
C ALA A 82 2.11 13.34 -11.89
N LYS A 83 1.55 14.19 -12.77
CA LYS A 83 1.12 13.79 -14.11
C LYS A 83 2.19 12.88 -14.70
N PRO A 84 1.85 11.65 -15.13
CA PRO A 84 2.86 10.73 -15.61
C PRO A 84 3.60 11.40 -16.76
N LYS A 85 4.89 11.70 -16.57
CA LYS A 85 5.76 12.06 -17.70
C LYS A 85 5.62 10.90 -18.68
N ALA A 86 5.18 11.20 -19.90
CA ALA A 86 5.06 10.22 -20.97
C ALA A 86 6.40 9.47 -21.12
N GLY A 87 6.49 8.29 -20.52
CA GLY A 87 7.77 7.64 -20.23
C GLY A 87 7.64 6.15 -20.38
N LYS A 88 7.98 5.68 -21.59
CA LYS A 88 8.22 4.29 -22.03
C LYS A 88 7.09 3.29 -21.75
N ARG A 89 6.56 2.71 -22.83
CA ARG A 89 5.56 1.62 -22.82
C ARG A 89 5.95 0.55 -21.79
N ALA A 90 4.98 0.11 -20.99
CA ALA A 90 5.19 -0.97 -20.02
C ALA A 90 5.78 -2.20 -20.73
N ALA A 91 6.86 -2.74 -20.19
CA ALA A 91 7.53 -3.90 -20.76
C ALA A 91 6.60 -5.12 -20.73
N SER A 92 6.52 -5.86 -21.84
CA SER A 92 5.72 -7.08 -21.89
C SER A 92 6.33 -8.17 -20.98
N VAL A 93 5.50 -9.10 -20.50
CA VAL A 93 5.94 -10.23 -19.67
C VAL A 93 7.08 -11.02 -20.33
N ALA A 94 7.02 -11.18 -21.66
CA ALA A 94 8.07 -11.81 -22.44
C ALA A 94 9.41 -11.05 -22.39
N ALA A 95 9.39 -9.72 -22.35
CA ALA A 95 10.60 -8.90 -22.24
C ALA A 95 11.24 -9.01 -20.84
N ILE A 96 10.41 -9.09 -19.80
CA ILE A 96 10.87 -9.27 -18.41
C ILE A 96 11.49 -10.66 -18.25
N TYR A 97 10.85 -11.72 -18.74
CA TYR A 97 11.36 -13.09 -18.66
C TYR A 97 12.75 -13.26 -19.28
N LYS A 98 12.99 -12.67 -20.45
CA LYS A 98 14.31 -12.68 -21.11
C LYS A 98 15.41 -12.00 -20.29
N HIS A 99 15.07 -10.98 -19.50
CA HIS A 99 16.02 -10.30 -18.64
C HIS A 99 16.51 -11.18 -17.49
N PHE A 100 15.60 -11.98 -16.91
CA PHE A 100 15.92 -12.91 -15.82
C PHE A 100 16.63 -14.19 -16.27
N GLN A 101 16.42 -14.65 -17.50
CA GLN A 101 17.15 -15.80 -18.06
C GLN A 101 18.60 -15.50 -18.44
N ARG A 102 19.02 -14.22 -18.45
CA ARG A 102 20.36 -13.80 -18.85
C ARG A 102 21.37 -13.77 -17.70
N ARG A 103 20.98 -14.29 -16.52
CA ARG A 103 21.84 -14.53 -15.37
C ARG A 103 22.10 -16.01 -15.21
#